data_AF-A0A925A417-F1
#
_entry.id   AF-A0A925A417-F1
#
_cell.length_a   1.000
_cell.length_b   1.000
_cell.length_c   1.000
_cell.angle_alpha   90.00
_cell.angle_beta   90.00
_cell.angle_gamma   90.00
#
_symmetry.space_group_name_H-M   'P 1'
#
loop_
_entity.id
_entity.type
_entity.pdbx_description
1 polymer ?
#
loop_
_entity_poly.entity_id
_entity_poly.type
_entity_poly.pdbx_seq_one_letter_code
_entity_poly.pdbx_strand_id
1 'polypeptide(L)'
;MIGIVSSPEPFKVKNVVLAGAYDLYGRGRVSNFLNSFNLLNMNFDVDGKRLDARSVRNFRQDLDMKHASFTTTFDYADKATITYTYYSLRNLPFTVLMDIEIIAKKDIIISPSSVMEAPDALKDVQNYYNEIDRPHVTLALLTSTAKSPTGKLQLSASNTFLFSELHGSEPRVIHE
;
A
#
# COMPACT_ATOMS: atom_id res chain seq x y z
N MET A 1 14.31 6.94 -7.21
CA MET A 1 14.30 5.72 -6.36
C MET A 1 13.23 5.90 -5.29
N ILE A 2 12.46 4.86 -5.01
CA ILE A 2 11.44 4.80 -3.95
C ILE A 2 11.96 3.89 -2.83
N GLY A 3 11.66 4.23 -1.58
CA GLY A 3 11.96 3.42 -0.41
C GLY A 3 10.71 3.22 0.43
N ILE A 4 10.56 2.03 1.01
CA ILE A 4 9.46 1.68 1.91
C ILE A 4 10.06 1.41 3.28
N VAL A 5 9.53 2.06 4.31
CA VAL A 5 9.87 1.77 5.71
C VAL A 5 8.81 0.84 6.27
N SER A 6 9.22 -0.33 6.74
CA SER A 6 8.32 -1.36 7.30
C SER A 6 7.58 -0.86 8.55
N SER A 7 6.42 -1.46 8.83
CA SER A 7 5.65 -1.27 10.06
C SER A 7 5.57 -2.56 10.86
N PRO A 8 5.49 -2.51 12.20
CA PRO A 8 5.11 -3.66 13.03
C PRO A 8 3.59 -3.96 12.95
N GLU A 9 2.79 -3.08 12.37
CA GLU A 9 1.35 -3.29 12.19
C GLU A 9 1.06 -4.05 10.89
N PRO A 10 0.19 -5.08 10.91
CA PRO A 10 -0.22 -5.81 9.71
C PRO A 10 -0.80 -4.86 8.65
N PHE A 11 -0.44 -5.10 7.38
CA PHE A 11 -0.92 -4.33 6.23
C PHE A 11 -0.66 -2.81 6.30
N LYS A 12 0.34 -2.40 7.09
CA LYS A 12 0.78 -1.02 7.19
C LYS A 12 2.25 -0.88 6.77
N VAL A 13 2.56 0.26 6.15
CA VAL A 13 3.92 0.76 6.03
C VAL A 13 4.06 1.99 6.91
N LYS A 14 5.25 2.20 7.49
CA LYS A 14 5.50 3.35 8.34
C LYS A 14 5.55 4.62 7.50
N ASN A 15 6.41 4.64 6.48
CA ASN A 15 6.59 5.75 5.56
C ASN A 15 7.03 5.24 4.19
N VAL A 16 6.61 5.94 3.14
CA VAL A 16 7.22 5.84 1.80
C VAL A 16 8.09 7.07 1.56
N VAL A 17 9.30 6.87 1.05
CA VAL A 17 10.25 7.96 0.77
C VAL A 17 10.68 7.95 -0.69
N LEU A 18 10.92 9.13 -1.24
CA LEU A 18 11.41 9.31 -2.61
C LEU A 18 12.78 9.96 -2.59
N ALA A 19 13.76 9.36 -3.25
CA ALA A 19 15.07 9.97 -3.42
C ALA A 19 14.95 11.30 -4.18
N GLY A 20 15.52 12.36 -3.62
CA GLY A 20 15.43 13.71 -4.19
C GLY A 20 14.23 14.53 -3.70
N ALA A 21 13.28 13.93 -2.98
CA ALA A 21 12.15 14.66 -2.40
C ALA A 21 12.52 15.27 -1.05
N TYR A 22 13.04 16.50 -1.09
CA TYR A 22 13.39 17.27 0.09
C TYR A 22 12.65 18.60 0.13
N ASP A 23 12.21 18.99 1.32
CA ASP A 23 11.62 20.31 1.57
C ASP A 23 11.91 20.77 3.00
N LEU A 24 11.63 22.04 3.29
CA LEU A 24 11.65 22.59 4.64
C LEU A 24 10.53 21.96 5.46
N TYR A 25 10.88 20.92 6.21
CA TYR A 25 9.97 20.14 7.04
C TYR A 25 10.64 19.78 8.37
N GLY A 26 9.86 19.65 9.45
CA GLY A 26 10.38 19.30 10.77
C GLY A 26 11.06 20.47 11.51
N ARG A 27 11.94 20.13 12.47
CA ARG A 27 12.63 21.13 13.31
C ARG A 27 13.87 21.69 12.60
N GLY A 28 14.14 22.97 12.81
CA GLY A 28 15.41 23.62 12.42
C GLY A 28 15.39 24.42 11.12
N ARG A 29 14.25 24.55 10.42
CA ARG A 29 14.16 25.28 9.12
C ARG A 29 15.22 24.83 8.10
N VAL A 30 15.57 23.55 8.12
CA VAL A 30 16.49 22.92 7.17
C VAL A 30 15.74 21.95 6.26
N SER A 31 16.35 21.65 5.11
CA SER A 31 15.81 20.71 4.14
C SER A 31 15.87 19.29 4.70
N ASN A 32 14.71 18.64 4.83
CA ASN A 32 14.58 17.27 5.33
C ASN A 32 13.92 16.37 4.27
N PHE A 33 14.09 15.05 4.44
CA PHE A 33 13.36 14.07 3.63
C PHE A 33 11.86 14.23 3.87
N LEU A 34 11.11 14.27 2.77
CA LEU A 34 9.66 14.35 2.82
C LEU A 34 9.07 12.94 2.69
N ASN A 35 8.19 12.58 3.61
CA ASN A 35 7.38 11.37 3.47
C ASN A 35 6.38 11.57 2.32
N SER A 36 6.31 10.58 1.43
CA SER A 36 5.30 10.49 0.38
C SER A 36 4.06 9.76 0.89
N PHE A 37 3.07 9.57 0.02
CA PHE A 37 1.85 8.84 0.33
C PHE A 37 2.17 7.38 0.71
N ASN A 38 1.57 6.92 1.82
CA ASN A 38 1.60 5.51 2.21
C ASN A 38 0.57 4.75 1.37
N LEU A 39 0.96 4.42 0.13
CA LEU A 39 0.11 3.82 -0.89
C LEU A 39 0.02 2.28 -0.83
N LEU A 40 0.71 1.66 0.12
CA LEU A 40 0.73 0.20 0.35
C LEU A 40 -0.09 -0.21 1.58
N ASN A 41 -0.77 0.74 2.22
CA ASN A 41 -1.64 0.45 3.35
C ASN A 41 -2.89 -0.26 2.84
N MET A 42 -3.35 -1.26 3.59
CA MET A 42 -4.58 -1.97 3.28
C MET A 42 -5.39 -2.21 4.54
N ASN A 43 -6.70 -2.06 4.43
CA ASN A 43 -7.65 -2.54 5.39
C ASN A 43 -8.08 -3.95 4.95
N PHE A 44 -8.17 -4.87 5.91
CA PHE A 44 -8.52 -6.25 5.61
C PHE A 44 -9.64 -6.69 6.54
N ASP A 45 -10.83 -6.95 5.97
CA ASP A 45 -11.99 -7.37 6.74
C ASP A 45 -12.26 -8.85 6.47
N VAL A 46 -12.56 -9.59 7.53
CA VAL A 46 -12.90 -11.03 7.46
C VAL A 46 -14.22 -11.23 8.18
N ASP A 47 -15.23 -11.73 7.46
CA ASP A 47 -16.61 -11.89 7.90
C ASP A 47 -17.18 -10.59 8.50
N GLY A 48 -16.92 -9.46 7.82
CA GLY A 48 -17.37 -8.14 8.24
C GLY A 48 -16.63 -7.53 9.44
N LYS A 49 -15.61 -8.21 9.98
CA LYS A 49 -14.77 -7.69 11.07
C LYS A 49 -13.42 -7.22 10.55
N ARG A 50 -13.09 -5.95 10.82
CA ARG A 50 -11.77 -5.37 10.57
C ARG A 50 -10.68 -6.13 11.31
N LEU A 51 -9.63 -6.51 10.58
CA LEU A 51 -8.42 -7.06 11.13
C LEU A 51 -7.81 -6.07 12.13
N ASP A 52 -7.51 -6.58 13.31
CA ASP A 52 -6.83 -5.83 14.37
C ASP A 52 -5.55 -6.57 14.77
N ALA A 53 -4.54 -5.84 15.27
CA ALA A 53 -3.27 -6.47 15.66
C ALA A 53 -3.41 -7.46 16.83
N ARG A 54 -4.51 -7.43 17.61
CA ARG A 54 -4.74 -8.31 18.77
C ARG A 54 -5.23 -9.70 18.37
N SER A 55 -5.87 -9.80 17.21
CA SER A 55 -6.39 -11.03 16.61
C SER A 55 -5.37 -11.75 15.73
N VAL A 56 -4.19 -11.14 15.56
CA VAL A 56 -3.06 -11.69 14.82
C VAL A 56 -2.16 -12.53 15.73
N ARG A 57 -1.75 -13.69 15.23
CA ARG A 57 -0.81 -14.62 15.90
C ARG A 57 0.33 -14.98 14.96
N ASN A 58 1.44 -15.46 15.52
CA ASN A 58 2.60 -15.90 14.75
C ASN A 58 3.12 -14.84 13.76
N PHE A 59 3.05 -13.57 14.13
CA PHE A 59 3.48 -12.47 13.29
C PHE A 59 4.99 -12.52 13.06
N ARG A 60 5.40 -12.64 11.81
CA ARG A 60 6.79 -12.78 11.38
C ARG A 60 7.05 -11.86 10.21
N GLN A 61 8.21 -11.21 10.21
CA GLN A 61 8.69 -10.39 9.11
C GLN A 61 10.09 -10.83 8.72
N ASP A 62 10.30 -11.06 7.42
CA ASP A 62 11.58 -11.51 6.87
C ASP A 62 12.02 -10.60 5.73
N LEU A 63 13.28 -10.18 5.78
CA LEU A 63 13.93 -9.43 4.72
C LEU A 63 14.85 -10.37 3.93
N ASP A 64 14.44 -10.69 2.70
CA ASP A 64 15.30 -11.40 1.76
C ASP A 64 16.18 -10.39 1.01
N MET A 65 17.44 -10.29 1.43
CA MET A 65 18.41 -9.38 0.82
C MET A 65 18.84 -9.81 -0.60
N LYS A 66 18.72 -11.09 -0.94
CA LYS A 66 19.10 -11.63 -2.25
C LYS A 66 18.06 -11.26 -3.30
N HIS A 67 16.78 -11.46 -3.00
CA HIS A 67 15.67 -11.15 -3.91
C HIS A 67 15.10 -9.75 -3.71
N ALA A 68 15.53 -9.03 -2.66
CA ALA A 68 15.09 -7.69 -2.30
C ALA A 68 13.58 -7.59 -2.05
N SER A 69 13.08 -8.54 -1.26
CA SER A 69 11.68 -8.64 -0.86
C SER A 69 11.55 -8.57 0.66
N PHE A 70 10.44 -7.98 1.12
CA PHE A 70 10.11 -7.92 2.53
C PHE A 70 8.75 -8.58 2.75
N THR A 71 8.76 -9.76 3.36
CA THR A 71 7.58 -10.60 3.53
C THR A 71 7.11 -10.53 4.97
N THR A 72 5.81 -10.39 5.17
CA THR A 72 5.14 -10.53 6.46
C THR A 72 4.17 -11.70 6.38
N THR A 73 4.25 -12.59 7.36
CA THR A 73 3.33 -13.73 7.49
C THR A 73 2.74 -13.74 8.89
N PHE A 74 1.44 -14.04 8.99
CA PHE A 74 0.76 -14.20 10.26
C PHE A 74 -0.53 -15.02 10.13
N ASP A 75 -1.03 -15.50 11.26
CA ASP A 75 -2.33 -16.16 11.35
C ASP A 75 -3.39 -15.17 11.85
N TYR A 76 -4.51 -15.08 11.14
CA TYR A 76 -5.68 -14.33 11.60
C TYR A 76 -6.64 -15.29 12.33
N ALA A 77 -6.64 -15.20 13.66
CA ALA A 77 -7.36 -16.13 14.54
C ALA A 77 -7.09 -17.60 14.14
N ASP A 78 -8.15 -18.40 14.00
CA ASP A 78 -8.13 -19.77 13.49
C ASP A 78 -8.73 -19.86 12.07
N LYS A 79 -8.80 -18.73 11.35
CA LYS A 79 -9.54 -18.60 10.09
C LYS A 79 -8.66 -18.65 8.84
N ALA A 80 -7.50 -18.01 8.87
CA ALA A 80 -6.61 -17.96 7.70
C ALA A 80 -5.15 -17.74 8.11
N THR A 81 -4.24 -18.17 7.24
CA THR A 81 -2.85 -17.69 7.21
C THR A 81 -2.72 -16.68 6.09
N ILE A 82 -2.15 -15.53 6.41
CA ILE A 82 -1.99 -14.41 5.48
C ILE A 82 -0.50 -14.15 5.32
N THR A 83 -0.06 -14.07 4.06
CA THR A 83 1.29 -13.69 3.69
C THR A 83 1.21 -12.53 2.71
N TYR A 84 1.97 -11.47 2.94
CA TYR A 84 2.13 -10.42 1.95
C TYR A 84 3.58 -10.01 1.80
N THR A 85 3.96 -9.66 0.58
CA THR A 85 5.35 -9.30 0.25
C THR A 85 5.40 -7.95 -0.46
N TYR A 86 6.24 -7.06 0.05
CA TYR A 86 6.54 -5.78 -0.58
C TYR A 86 7.78 -5.87 -1.47
N TYR A 87 7.70 -5.20 -2.61
CA TYR A 87 8.79 -5.04 -3.55
C TYR A 87 8.93 -3.58 -3.97
N SER A 88 10.16 -3.07 -4.01
CA SER A 88 10.51 -1.86 -4.77
C SER A 88 11.05 -2.29 -6.12
N LEU A 89 10.32 -2.04 -7.20
CA LEU A 89 10.66 -2.56 -8.52
C LEU A 89 11.87 -1.81 -9.10
N ARG A 90 13.04 -2.46 -9.15
CA ARG A 90 14.30 -1.81 -9.57
C ARG A 90 14.30 -1.38 -11.04
N ASN A 91 13.63 -2.15 -11.90
CA ASN A 91 13.55 -1.87 -13.33
C ASN A 91 12.38 -0.96 -13.71
N LEU A 92 11.52 -0.59 -12.75
CA LEU A 92 10.40 0.31 -12.95
C LEU A 92 10.45 1.43 -11.87
N PRO A 93 11.11 2.56 -12.17
CA PRO A 93 11.35 3.61 -11.20
C PRO A 93 10.07 4.12 -10.54
N PHE A 94 10.15 4.35 -9.22
CA PHE A 94 9.03 4.87 -8.41
C PHE A 94 7.81 3.96 -8.33
N THR A 95 7.96 2.69 -8.70
CA THR A 95 6.90 1.69 -8.57
C THR A 95 7.21 0.70 -7.47
N VAL A 96 6.17 0.36 -6.73
CA VAL A 96 6.17 -0.68 -5.70
C VAL A 96 5.10 -1.70 -6.05
N LEU A 97 5.32 -2.95 -5.65
CA LEU A 97 4.36 -4.03 -5.78
C LEU A 97 4.13 -4.64 -4.40
N MET A 98 2.88 -4.98 -4.14
CA MET A 98 2.47 -5.76 -2.98
C MET A 98 1.75 -7.00 -3.48
N ASP A 99 2.31 -8.15 -3.17
CA ASP A 99 1.71 -9.45 -3.43
C ASP A 99 1.06 -9.97 -2.15
N ILE A 100 -0.13 -10.56 -2.25
CA ILE A 100 -0.94 -11.01 -1.10
C ILE A 100 -1.44 -12.42 -1.37
N GLU A 101 -1.06 -13.34 -0.50
CA GLU A 101 -1.54 -14.71 -0.46
C GLU A 101 -2.37 -14.93 0.81
N ILE A 102 -3.55 -15.54 0.64
CA ILE A 102 -4.46 -15.85 1.73
C ILE A 102 -4.81 -17.33 1.65
N ILE A 103 -4.40 -18.08 2.66
CA ILE A 103 -4.73 -19.50 2.79
C ILE A 103 -5.83 -19.62 3.84
N ALA A 104 -7.07 -19.79 3.37
CA ALA A 104 -8.22 -20.02 4.22
C ALA A 104 -8.14 -21.39 4.92
N LYS A 105 -8.32 -21.41 6.25
CA LYS A 105 -8.44 -22.62 7.08
C LYS A 105 -9.90 -22.99 7.33
N LYS A 106 -10.81 -22.05 7.08
CA LYS A 106 -12.27 -22.16 7.20
C LYS A 106 -12.91 -21.32 6.11
N ASP A 107 -14.20 -21.56 5.86
CA ASP A 107 -15.01 -20.70 5.01
C ASP A 107 -15.04 -19.28 5.59
N ILE A 108 -14.63 -18.31 4.78
CA ILE A 108 -14.54 -16.90 5.16
C ILE A 108 -14.94 -16.02 3.99
N ILE A 109 -15.51 -14.86 4.30
CA ILE A 109 -15.71 -13.76 3.35
C ILE A 109 -14.64 -12.71 3.65
N ILE A 110 -13.86 -12.34 2.63
CA ILE A 110 -12.82 -11.31 2.75
C ILE A 110 -13.24 -10.03 2.03
N SER A 111 -12.83 -8.88 2.56
CA SER A 111 -13.03 -7.58 1.92
C SER A 111 -11.77 -6.73 2.09
N PRO A 112 -10.75 -6.93 1.24
CA PRO A 112 -9.57 -6.09 1.20
C PRO A 112 -9.90 -4.72 0.61
N SER A 113 -9.37 -3.65 1.20
CA SER A 113 -9.50 -2.29 0.67
C SER A 113 -8.18 -1.54 0.75
N SER A 114 -7.74 -1.01 -0.39
CA SER A 114 -6.54 -0.18 -0.50
C SER A 114 -6.76 1.15 0.24
N VAL A 115 -5.77 1.58 1.02
CA VAL A 115 -5.80 2.85 1.76
C VAL A 115 -4.62 3.69 1.31
N MET A 116 -4.89 4.83 0.68
CA MET A 116 -3.87 5.82 0.37
C MET A 116 -3.85 6.90 1.44
N GLU A 117 -2.80 6.89 2.26
CA GLU A 117 -2.69 7.79 3.41
C GLU A 117 -1.66 8.90 3.13
N ALA A 118 -2.08 10.16 3.30
CA ALA A 118 -1.25 11.33 3.12
C ALA A 118 -0.58 11.73 4.44
N PRO A 119 0.75 11.90 4.50
CA PRO A 119 1.41 12.43 5.68
C PRO A 119 0.97 13.87 6.00
N ASP A 120 0.88 14.21 7.29
CA ASP A 120 0.49 15.55 7.80
C ASP A 120 1.33 16.71 7.24
N ALA A 121 2.53 16.42 6.75
CA ALA A 121 3.43 17.40 6.15
C ALA A 121 2.89 17.95 4.81
N LEU A 122 2.07 17.17 4.11
CA LEU A 122 1.60 17.49 2.78
C LEU A 122 0.39 18.44 2.85
N LYS A 123 0.34 19.37 1.91
CA LYS A 123 -0.72 20.37 1.79
C LYS A 123 -1.52 20.15 0.53
N ASP A 124 -2.73 20.70 0.49
CA ASP A 124 -3.61 20.67 -0.69
C ASP A 124 -3.82 19.24 -1.21
N VAL A 125 -4.08 18.28 -0.32
CA VAL A 125 -4.29 16.88 -0.69
C VAL A 125 -5.56 16.75 -1.53
N GLN A 126 -5.44 16.15 -2.71
CA GLN A 126 -6.53 15.87 -3.63
C GLN A 126 -6.55 14.37 -3.94
N ASN A 127 -7.75 13.78 -3.93
CA ASN A 127 -7.94 12.35 -4.20
C ASN A 127 -8.85 12.18 -5.41
N TYR A 128 -8.49 11.22 -6.26
CA TYR A 128 -9.18 10.92 -7.50
C TYR A 128 -9.33 9.41 -7.63
N TYR A 129 -10.51 9.01 -8.09
CA TYR A 129 -10.77 7.65 -8.55
C TYR A 129 -11.11 7.70 -10.03
N ASN A 130 -10.42 6.89 -10.83
CA ASN A 130 -10.68 6.77 -12.26
C ASN A 130 -10.66 5.30 -12.65
N GLU A 131 -11.57 4.92 -13.54
CA GLU A 131 -11.54 3.60 -14.18
C GLU A 131 -11.09 3.76 -15.63
N ILE A 132 -10.09 3.01 -16.04
CA ILE A 132 -9.68 2.89 -17.43
C ILE A 132 -10.27 1.59 -17.96
N ASP A 133 -11.34 1.72 -18.74
CA ASP A 133 -11.97 0.58 -19.39
C ASP A 133 -11.41 0.36 -20.80
N ARG A 134 -10.78 -0.78 -21.00
CA ARG A 134 -10.27 -1.24 -22.30
C ARG A 134 -10.88 -2.60 -22.62
N PRO A 135 -11.04 -2.98 -23.90
CA PRO A 135 -11.64 -4.25 -24.28
C PRO A 135 -11.01 -5.52 -23.69
N HIS A 136 -9.79 -5.42 -23.13
CA HIS A 136 -9.02 -6.53 -22.59
C HIS A 136 -8.73 -6.40 -21.09
N VAL A 137 -9.07 -5.28 -20.45
CA VAL A 137 -8.84 -5.05 -19.01
C VAL A 137 -9.57 -3.79 -18.54
N THR A 138 -10.12 -3.82 -17.33
CA THR A 138 -10.56 -2.62 -16.62
C THR A 138 -9.61 -2.35 -15.46
N LEU A 139 -9.05 -1.13 -15.40
CA LEU A 139 -8.12 -0.72 -14.34
C LEU A 139 -8.75 0.35 -13.45
N ALA A 140 -8.97 0.02 -12.18
CA ALA A 140 -9.40 0.97 -11.16
C ALA A 140 -8.18 1.67 -10.55
N LEU A 141 -8.05 2.98 -10.72
CA LEU A 141 -6.93 3.78 -10.27
C LEU A 141 -7.37 4.71 -9.13
N LEU A 142 -6.82 4.49 -7.94
CA LEU A 142 -6.88 5.44 -6.84
C LEU A 142 -5.62 6.31 -6.89
N THR A 143 -5.80 7.61 -7.08
CA THR A 143 -4.70 8.57 -7.27
C THR A 143 -4.83 9.70 -6.26
N SER A 144 -3.75 10.01 -5.55
CA SER A 144 -3.66 11.19 -4.68
C SER A 144 -2.56 12.10 -5.14
N THR A 145 -2.80 13.42 -5.05
CA THR A 145 -1.81 14.46 -5.30
C THR A 145 -1.76 15.41 -4.12
N ALA A 146 -0.60 15.98 -3.84
CA ALA A 146 -0.44 16.99 -2.78
C ALA A 146 0.83 17.82 -3.03
N LYS A 147 0.91 18.97 -2.36
CA LYS A 147 2.10 19.82 -2.35
C LYS A 147 2.96 19.57 -1.13
N SER A 148 4.26 19.77 -1.28
CA SER A 148 5.19 19.82 -0.15
C SER A 148 4.93 21.05 0.74
N PRO A 149 5.45 21.10 1.98
CA PRO A 149 5.18 22.19 2.92
C PRO A 149 5.38 23.62 2.38
N THR A 150 6.41 23.83 1.54
CA THR A 150 6.71 25.13 0.92
C THR A 150 6.05 25.30 -0.46
N GLY A 151 5.40 24.27 -0.98
CA GLY A 151 4.87 24.24 -2.34
C GLY A 151 5.93 24.02 -3.43
N LYS A 152 7.20 23.80 -3.07
CA LYS A 152 8.30 23.55 -4.01
C LYS A 152 8.09 22.30 -4.85
N LEU A 153 7.50 21.25 -4.27
CA LEU A 153 7.27 19.97 -4.93
C LEU A 153 5.76 19.67 -4.99
N GLN A 154 5.35 19.05 -6.09
CA GLN A 154 4.07 18.35 -6.20
C GLN A 154 4.36 16.84 -6.18
N LEU A 155 3.76 16.16 -5.20
CA LEU A 155 3.83 14.71 -5.05
C LEU A 155 2.54 14.09 -5.56
N SER A 156 2.66 12.93 -6.21
CA SER A 156 1.55 12.13 -6.68
C SER A 156 1.81 10.66 -6.43
N ALA A 157 0.79 9.92 -6.04
CA ALA A 157 0.81 8.46 -5.95
C ALA A 157 -0.45 7.91 -6.60
N SER A 158 -0.32 6.75 -7.24
CA SER A 158 -1.45 6.02 -7.82
C SER A 158 -1.28 4.54 -7.56
N ASN A 159 -2.35 3.83 -7.20
CA ASN A 159 -2.35 2.39 -7.05
C ASN A 159 -3.61 1.75 -7.66
N THR A 160 -3.52 0.45 -7.91
CA THR A 160 -4.57 -0.36 -8.51
C THR A 160 -4.46 -1.79 -8.00
N PHE A 161 -5.55 -2.54 -8.04
CA PHE A 161 -5.52 -3.99 -7.83
C PHE A 161 -5.25 -4.68 -9.16
N LEU A 162 -4.39 -5.69 -9.13
CA LEU A 162 -4.12 -6.56 -10.27
C LEU A 162 -4.63 -7.95 -9.93
N PHE A 163 -5.41 -8.52 -10.84
CA PHE A 163 -5.98 -9.86 -10.71
C PHE A 163 -5.38 -10.78 -11.78
N SER A 164 -5.31 -12.07 -11.47
CA SER A 164 -4.77 -13.08 -12.37
C SER A 164 -5.83 -13.64 -13.33
N GLU A 165 -7.10 -13.45 -12.96
CA GLU A 165 -8.30 -13.84 -13.66
C GLU A 165 -8.42 -13.11 -15.01
N LEU A 166 -9.09 -13.76 -15.96
CA LEU A 166 -9.36 -13.16 -17.27
C LEU A 166 -10.38 -12.03 -17.13
N HIS A 167 -10.28 -11.03 -18.02
CA HIS A 167 -11.19 -9.90 -18.07
C HIS A 167 -12.67 -10.32 -18.04
N GLY A 168 -13.42 -9.74 -17.11
CA GLY A 168 -14.82 -10.04 -16.81
C GLY A 168 -15.03 -11.15 -15.76
N SER A 169 -13.96 -11.82 -15.31
CA SER A 169 -14.00 -12.84 -14.25
C SER A 169 -13.27 -12.40 -12.97
N GLU A 170 -12.54 -11.29 -13.02
CA GLU A 170 -11.89 -10.68 -11.87
C GLU A 170 -12.90 -10.17 -10.81
N PRO A 171 -12.51 -10.15 -9.53
CA PRO A 171 -13.30 -9.51 -8.49
C PRO A 171 -13.60 -8.05 -8.84
N ARG A 172 -14.85 -7.63 -8.65
CA ARG A 172 -15.26 -6.24 -8.88
C ARG A 172 -14.61 -5.34 -7.82
N VAL A 173 -13.84 -4.36 -8.28
CA VAL A 173 -13.33 -3.27 -7.43
C VAL A 173 -14.40 -2.19 -7.35
N ILE A 174 -14.56 -1.63 -6.15
CA ILE A 174 -15.43 -0.48 -5.90
C ILE A 174 -14.62 0.60 -5.17
N HIS A 175 -15.08 1.85 -5.29
CA HIS A 175 -14.56 2.98 -4.53
C HIS A 175 -15.67 3.54 -3.64
N GLU A 176 -15.34 3.69 -2.36
CA GLU A 176 -16.17 4.34 -1.33
C GLU A 176 -15.52 5.64 -0.86
#